data_AF-A0A7X8LAS2-F1
#
_entry.id   AF-A0A7X8LAS2-F1
#
_cell.length_a   1.000
_cell.length_b   1.000
_cell.length_c   1.000
_cell.angle_alpha   90.00
_cell.angle_beta   90.00
_cell.angle_gamma   90.00
#
_symmetry.space_group_name_H-M   'P 1'
#
loop_
_entity.id
_entity.type
_entity.pdbx_description
1 polymer ?
#
loop_
_entity_poly.entity_id
_entity_poly.type
_entity_poly.pdbx_seq_one_letter_code
_entity_poly.pdbx_strand_id
1 'polypeptide(L)' 'MKKIYVKPEELWVLEGDKENEEITLITCHPIINPTQRLIIKGKRIL' A
#
# COMPACT_ATOMS: atom_id res chain seq x y z
N MET A 1 8.78 8.06 -0.55
CA MET A 1 7.43 7.55 -0.90
C MET A 1 7.60 6.28 -1.72
N LYS A 2 6.99 5.16 -1.31
CA LYS A 2 7.12 3.86 -2.01
C LYS A 2 5.79 3.51 -2.68
N LYS A 3 5.83 3.09 -3.94
CA LYS A 3 4.69 2.65 -4.75
C LYS A 3 4.84 1.18 -5.10
N ILE A 4 3.81 0.37 -4.83
CA ILE A 4 3.83 -1.09 -5.04
C ILE A 4 2.48 -1.52 -5.64
N TYR A 5 2.52 -2.50 -6.53
CA TYR A 5 1.34 -3.21 -7.02
C TYR A 5 1.34 -4.62 -6.46
N VAL A 6 0.22 -5.05 -5.89
CA VAL A 6 0.06 -6.37 -5.31
C VAL A 6 -1.26 -7.00 -5.71
N LYS A 7 -1.36 -8.32 -5.59
CA LYS A 7 -2.63 -9.02 -5.69
C LYS A 7 -3.52 -8.73 -4.46
N PRO A 8 -4.86 -8.88 -4.59
CA PRO A 8 -5.77 -8.66 -3.46
C PRO A 8 -5.47 -9.53 -2.23
N GLU A 9 -4.89 -10.72 -2.42
CA GLU A 9 -4.62 -11.69 -1.34
C GLU A 9 -3.29 -11.44 -0.61
N GLU A 10 -2.46 -10.53 -1.11
CA GLU A 10 -1.15 -10.21 -0.53
C GLU A 10 -1.26 -9.27 0.68
N LEU A 11 -1.66 -9.83 1.82
CA LEU A 11 -1.93 -9.06 3.05
C LEU A 11 -0.68 -8.53 3.76
N TRP A 12 0.52 -9.02 3.42
CA TRP A 12 1.80 -8.58 4.00
C TRP A 12 2.03 -7.07 3.84
N VAL A 13 1.41 -6.42 2.85
CA VAL A 13 1.52 -4.96 2.66
C VAL A 13 0.87 -4.15 3.78
N LEU A 14 -0.07 -4.76 4.52
CA LEU A 14 -0.79 -4.14 5.63
C LEU A 14 -0.02 -4.21 6.94
N GLU A 15 1.04 -5.02 7.01
CA GLU A 15 1.90 -5.07 8.18
C GLU A 15 2.59 -3.71 8.35
N GLY A 16 2.40 -3.12 9.53
CA GLY A 16 2.99 -1.84 9.90
C GLY A 16 4.43 -1.98 10.37
N ASP A 17 5.20 -0.92 10.16
CA ASP A 17 6.53 -0.77 10.75
C ASP A 17 6.38 -0.45 12.25
N LYS A 18 7.12 -1.17 13.13
CA LYS A 18 7.04 -0.96 14.59
C LYS A 18 7.82 0.28 15.06
N GLU A 19 8.75 0.76 14.26
CA GLU A 19 9.63 1.88 14.59
C GLU A 19 9.14 3.19 13.98
N ASN A 20 8.41 3.13 12.87
CA ASN A 20 7.95 4.29 12.13
C ASN A 20 6.43 4.39 12.14
N GLU A 21 5.92 5.60 12.36
CA GLU A 21 4.53 5.91 12.08
C GLU A 21 4.32 6.03 10.57
N GLU A 22 3.56 5.08 10.01
CA GLU A 22 3.28 4.98 8.58
C GLU A 22 1.81 5.23 8.25
N ILE A 23 1.56 5.88 7.11
CA ILE A 23 0.25 5.93 6.46
C ILE A 23 0.30 5.14 5.16
N THR A 24 -0.71 4.32 4.92
CA THR A 24 -0.86 3.54 3.69
C THR A 24 -2.12 3.96 2.95
N LEU A 25 -1.98 4.42 1.70
CA LEU A 25 -3.10 4.64 0.79
C LEU A 25 -3.24 3.41 -0.12
N ILE A 26 -4.45 2.90 -0.23
CA ILE A 26 -4.77 1.69 -0.99
C ILE A 26 -5.89 2.01 -1.97
N THR A 27 -5.69 1.62 -3.23
CA THR A 27 -6.76 1.68 -4.24
C THR A 27 -6.67 0.48 -5.19
N CYS A 28 -7.76 0.19 -5.90
CA CYS A 28 -7.78 -0.80 -6.96
C CYS A 28 -6.94 -0.33 -8.17
N HIS A 29 -6.30 -1.27 -8.87
CA HIS A 29 -5.59 -0.98 -10.11
C HIS A 29 -5.60 -2.18 -11.06
N PRO A 30 -5.68 -1.98 -12.38
CA PRO A 30 -6.11 -0.75 -13.07
C PRO A 30 -7.57 -0.37 -12.73
N ILE A 31 -8.01 0.84 -13.12
CA ILE A 31 -9.37 1.33 -12.82
C ILE A 31 -10.44 0.45 -13.50
N ILE A 32 -10.18 0.01 -14.73
CA ILE A 32 -11.03 -0.90 -15.49
C ILE A 32 -10.47 -2.31 -15.33
N ASN A 33 -11.30 -3.27 -14.90
CA ASN A 33 -10.91 -4.64 -14.56
C ASN A 33 -9.80 -4.71 -13.50
N PRO A 34 -10.11 -4.38 -12.22
CA PRO A 34 -9.13 -4.25 -11.16
C PRO A 34 -8.61 -5.60 -10.66
N THR A 35 -7.50 -6.07 -11.24
CA THR A 35 -6.83 -7.32 -10.87
C THR A 35 -5.81 -7.16 -9.75
N GLN A 36 -5.45 -5.93 -9.39
CA GLN A 36 -4.41 -5.61 -8.42
C GLN A 36 -4.86 -4.50 -7.45
N ARG A 37 -4.02 -4.23 -6.45
CA ARG A 37 -4.08 -3.08 -5.55
C ARG A 37 -2.82 -2.24 -5.73
N LEU A 38 -3.02 -0.93 -5.88
CA LEU A 38 -1.96 0.06 -5.79
C LEU A 38 -1.81 0.48 -4.33
N ILE A 39 -0.61 0.29 -3.79
CA ILE A 39 -0.22 0.64 -2.42
C ILE A 39 0.77 1.80 -2.47
N ILE A 40 0.46 2.89 -1.76
CA ILE A 40 1.37 4.00 -1.51
C ILE A 40 1.65 4.10 -0.02
N LYS A 41 2.93 3.99 0.39
CA LYS A 41 3.35 4.16 1.79
C LYS A 41 4.07 5.49 2.00
N GLY A 42 3.64 6.22 3.04
CA GLY A 42 4.27 7.43 3.56
C GLY A 42 4.70 7.22 5.02
N LYS A 43 5.80 7.87 5.41
CA LYS A 43 6.28 7.91 6.81
C LYS A 43 6.01 9.29 7.38
N ARG A 44 5.69 9.37 8.67
CA ARG A 44 5.60 10.65 9.39
C ARG A 44 6.98 11.33 9.37
N ILE A 45 6.99 12.63 9.06
CA ILE A 45 8.18 13.49 9.17
C ILE A 45 7.90 14.48 10.29
N LEU A 46 8.88 14.68 11.18
CA LEU A 46 8.86 15.70 12.23
C LEU A 46 9.40 17.02 11.69
#